data_AF-A0A1A6FH37-F1
#
_entry.id   AF-A0A1A6FH37-F1
#
_cell.length_a   1.000
_cell.length_b   1.000
_cell.length_c   1.000
_cell.angle_alpha   90.00
_cell.angle_beta   90.00
_cell.angle_gamma   90.00
#
_symmetry.space_group_name_H-M   'P 1'
#
loop_
_entity.id
_entity.type
_entity.pdbx_description
1 polymer ?
#
loop_
_entity_poly.entity_id
_entity_poly.type
_entity_poly.pdbx_seq_one_letter_code
_entity_poly.pdbx_strand_id
1 'polypeptide(L)'
;MKRELIYASVPLNIWEQGHVAANTWIYEELQNLKQKKPRREDRALDDREFAEQSPAPTSFRIVGDKIDAAPETAASIDETIAAAFYDEAKRKARELRERLERAQADKRLQANLALLEARLGAALADVSVGHLLPSLYSLERDFNVYNSQDGRKEHSLELIAALGDAAGAVRDFVSLFPKVRLIEAEALALRIVQQPELQEDIAEQGRRAIAAASESPHVTPAAASALQDTEKSVTIARDADERARQLSYLVLDLRNFARAGLALVLKEAGGLAGDCWVDIRKKVPPVVGTLTRISLFAFGLSTLVDQLAPAKIKLLKEVGGVARDLGKAIEDGAPAKLSERPSAPEKSESESSPPRESHRAEKTAPHAKSGNRTPQRRKR
;
A
#
# COMPACT_ATOMS: atom_id res chain seq x y z
N MET A 1 21.49 -30.10 3.08
CA MET A 1 22.58 -29.12 2.89
C MET A 1 22.10 -27.77 3.40
N LYS A 2 22.62 -27.29 4.54
CA LYS A 2 22.39 -25.90 4.97
C LYS A 2 23.27 -25.00 4.10
N ARG A 3 22.68 -23.97 3.48
CA ARG A 3 23.43 -22.93 2.76
C ARG A 3 23.72 -21.81 3.75
N GLU A 4 24.97 -21.62 4.13
CA GLU A 4 25.39 -20.47 4.94
C GLU A 4 25.53 -19.25 4.01
N LEU A 5 24.89 -18.14 4.38
CA LEU A 5 25.07 -16.85 3.73
C LEU A 5 26.33 -16.21 4.30
N ILE A 6 27.33 -15.97 3.44
CA ILE A 6 28.57 -15.29 3.81
C ILE A 6 28.44 -13.84 3.33
N TYR A 7 28.51 -12.88 4.26
CA TYR A 7 28.51 -11.45 3.96
C TYR A 7 29.95 -10.95 3.86
N ALA A 8 30.28 -10.26 2.77
CA ALA A 8 31.57 -9.58 2.58
C ALA A 8 31.30 -8.11 2.30
N SER A 9 32.01 -7.20 2.97
CA SER A 9 31.93 -5.77 2.67
C SER A 9 32.82 -5.47 1.46
N VAL A 10 32.20 -4.97 0.39
CA VAL A 10 32.92 -4.59 -0.84
C VAL A 10 33.40 -3.15 -0.70
N PRO A 11 34.71 -2.86 -0.80
CA PRO A 11 35.22 -1.49 -0.80
C PRO A 11 34.61 -0.68 -1.93
N LEU A 12 34.07 0.52 -1.62
CA LEU A 12 33.39 1.37 -2.60
C LEU A 12 34.28 1.74 -3.79
N ASN A 13 35.58 1.90 -3.57
CA ASN A 13 36.57 2.24 -4.60
C ASN A 13 36.85 1.11 -5.61
N ILE A 14 36.40 -0.13 -5.36
CA ILE A 14 36.62 -1.25 -6.30
C ILE A 14 35.76 -1.09 -7.56
N TRP A 15 34.59 -0.44 -7.43
CA TRP A 15 33.66 -0.24 -8.52
C TRP A 15 34.14 0.84 -9.50
N GLU A 16 34.89 1.82 -8.99
CA GLU A 16 35.50 2.89 -9.78
C GLU A 16 36.63 2.38 -10.71
N GLN A 17 37.18 1.20 -10.40
CA GLN A 17 38.25 0.56 -11.19
C GLN A 17 37.71 -0.30 -12.35
N GLY A 18 36.38 -0.36 -12.50
CA GLY A 18 35.71 -1.09 -13.58
C GLY A 18 35.35 -2.53 -13.23
N HIS A 19 34.42 -3.09 -14.01
CA HIS A 19 33.78 -4.39 -13.73
C HIS A 19 34.75 -5.57 -13.66
N VAL A 20 35.86 -5.55 -14.43
CA VAL A 20 36.87 -6.62 -14.41
C VAL A 20 37.61 -6.64 -13.06
N ALA A 21 37.98 -5.47 -12.53
CA ALA A 21 38.66 -5.35 -11.24
C ALA A 21 37.74 -5.76 -10.08
N ALA A 22 36.49 -5.29 -10.11
CA ALA A 22 35.47 -5.67 -9.11
C ALA A 22 35.21 -7.18 -9.08
N ASN A 23 35.03 -7.81 -10.26
CA ASN A 23 34.79 -9.25 -10.33
C ASN A 23 36.00 -10.08 -9.87
N THR A 24 37.22 -9.63 -10.19
CA THR A 24 38.45 -10.29 -9.75
C THR A 24 38.59 -10.23 -8.23
N TRP A 25 38.35 -9.06 -7.64
CA TRP A 25 38.37 -8.86 -6.19
C TRP A 25 37.32 -9.72 -5.47
N ILE A 26 36.08 -9.76 -5.97
CA ILE A 26 35.01 -10.59 -5.40
C ILE A 26 35.42 -12.07 -5.42
N TYR A 27 36.03 -12.52 -6.52
CA TYR A 27 36.46 -13.91 -6.66
C TYR A 27 37.56 -14.26 -5.65
N GLU A 28 38.56 -13.40 -5.49
CA GLU A 28 39.64 -13.58 -4.52
C GLU A 28 39.13 -13.55 -3.08
N GLU A 29 38.23 -12.63 -2.75
CA GLU A 29 37.65 -12.53 -1.40
C GLU A 29 36.81 -13.77 -1.07
N LEU A 30 36.04 -14.30 -2.03
CA LEU A 30 35.31 -15.55 -1.85
C LEU A 30 36.24 -16.77 -1.65
N GLN A 31 37.41 -16.79 -2.29
CA GLN A 31 38.40 -17.85 -2.05
C GLN A 31 39.06 -17.69 -0.68
N ASN A 32 39.38 -16.46 -0.27
CA ASN A 32 39.92 -16.18 1.06
C ASN A 32 38.93 -16.55 2.18
N LEU A 33 37.63 -16.28 1.97
CA LEU A 33 36.57 -16.66 2.91
C LEU A 33 36.37 -18.17 2.99
N LYS A 34 36.55 -18.91 1.89
CA LYS A 34 36.55 -20.38 1.90
C LYS A 34 37.76 -20.98 2.62
N GLN A 35 38.92 -20.32 2.56
CA GLN A 35 40.16 -20.77 3.18
C GLN A 35 40.27 -20.38 4.66
N LYS A 36 39.66 -19.28 5.07
CA LYS A 36 39.48 -18.94 6.49
C LYS A 36 38.52 -19.95 7.13
N LYS A 37 39.10 -21.03 7.64
CA LYS A 37 38.41 -21.98 8.52
C LYS A 37 37.67 -21.16 9.59
N PRO A 38 36.35 -21.28 9.73
CA PRO A 38 35.60 -20.43 10.64
C PRO A 38 36.23 -20.55 12.02
N ARG A 39 36.70 -19.41 12.55
CA ARG A 39 37.08 -19.29 13.95
C ARG A 39 35.80 -19.65 14.71
N ARG A 40 35.74 -20.86 15.26
CA ARG A 40 34.75 -21.22 16.29
C ARG A 40 35.07 -20.34 17.49
N GLU A 41 34.61 -19.10 17.44
CA GLU A 41 34.26 -18.40 18.66
C GLU A 41 32.99 -19.10 19.14
N ASP A 42 33.11 -19.78 20.27
CA ASP A 42 32.03 -20.42 21.01
C ASP A 42 31.03 -19.36 21.51
N ARG A 43 30.36 -18.67 20.58
CA ARG A 43 28.98 -18.30 20.83
C ARG A 43 28.18 -19.53 20.53
N ALA A 44 27.89 -20.29 21.57
CA ALA A 44 26.59 -20.93 21.68
C ALA A 44 25.54 -19.80 21.52
N LEU A 45 25.27 -19.42 20.27
CA LEU A 45 23.99 -18.84 19.90
C LEU A 45 23.02 -19.93 20.30
N ASP A 46 22.32 -19.68 21.39
CA ASP A 46 21.31 -20.55 21.93
C ASP A 46 20.38 -20.90 20.76
N ASP A 47 20.42 -22.14 20.27
CA ASP A 47 19.57 -22.61 19.15
C ASP A 47 18.07 -22.47 19.49
N ARG A 48 17.74 -22.03 20.72
CA ARG A 48 16.43 -21.60 21.19
C ARG A 48 16.02 -20.20 20.70
N GLU A 49 16.93 -19.24 20.50
CA GLU A 49 16.59 -17.89 20.01
C GLU A 49 16.21 -17.90 18.51
N PHE A 50 16.78 -18.80 17.70
CA PHE A 50 16.43 -18.91 16.27
C PHE A 50 15.16 -19.72 15.98
N ALA A 51 14.55 -20.32 17.01
CA ALA A 51 13.22 -20.89 16.93
C ALA A 51 12.12 -19.91 17.36
N GLU A 52 12.48 -18.66 17.69
CA GLU A 52 11.51 -17.57 17.76
C GLU A 52 11.01 -17.30 16.34
N GLN A 53 9.87 -17.93 16.02
CA GLN A 53 9.11 -17.64 14.82
C GLN A 53 9.01 -16.12 14.70
N SER A 54 9.50 -15.55 13.60
CA SER A 54 9.26 -14.14 13.30
C SER A 54 7.76 -13.91 13.40
N PRO A 55 7.28 -12.98 14.26
CA PRO A 55 5.86 -12.83 14.51
C PRO A 55 5.18 -12.51 13.18
N ALA A 56 4.41 -13.46 12.66
CA ALA A 56 3.59 -13.22 11.50
C ALA A 56 2.34 -12.48 11.96
N PRO A 57 1.77 -11.59 11.11
CA PRO A 57 0.56 -10.87 11.48
C PRO A 57 -0.56 -11.81 11.90
N THR A 58 -1.06 -11.60 13.11
CA THR A 58 -2.18 -12.32 13.71
C THR A 58 -3.41 -12.17 12.83
N SER A 59 -4.06 -13.30 12.56
CA SER A 59 -5.36 -13.33 11.91
C SER A 59 -6.47 -13.33 12.96
N PHE A 60 -7.58 -12.66 12.68
CA PHE A 60 -8.73 -12.62 13.59
C PHE A 60 -9.95 -13.19 12.87
N ARG A 61 -10.79 -13.92 13.62
CA ARG A 61 -12.01 -14.56 13.11
C ARG A 61 -13.19 -14.27 14.03
N ILE A 62 -14.40 -14.53 13.55
CA ILE A 62 -15.61 -14.41 14.36
C ILE A 62 -15.98 -15.80 14.90
N VAL A 63 -16.02 -15.95 16.22
CA VAL A 63 -16.50 -17.16 16.90
C VAL A 63 -17.74 -16.78 17.70
N GLY A 64 -18.90 -17.25 17.26
CA GLY A 64 -20.19 -16.79 17.81
C GLY A 64 -20.45 -15.32 17.48
N ASP A 65 -20.48 -14.48 18.51
CA ASP A 65 -20.68 -13.03 18.51
C ASP A 65 -19.41 -12.26 18.94
N LYS A 66 -18.25 -12.93 18.95
CA LYS A 66 -16.98 -12.37 19.39
C LYS A 66 -15.87 -12.50 18.36
N ILE A 67 -14.93 -11.58 18.42
CA ILE A 67 -13.66 -11.59 17.69
C ILE A 67 -12.66 -12.43 18.48
N ASP A 68 -12.12 -13.46 17.82
CA ASP A 68 -11.16 -14.41 18.36
C ASP A 68 -9.85 -14.37 17.56
N ALA A 69 -8.73 -14.66 18.22
CA ALA A 69 -7.47 -14.86 17.53
C ALA A 69 -7.55 -16.19 16.76
N ALA A 70 -7.31 -16.14 15.45
CA ALA A 70 -7.26 -17.35 14.64
C ALA A 70 -5.87 -18.00 14.83
N PRO A 71 -5.80 -19.30 15.21
CA PRO A 71 -4.53 -19.98 15.31
C PRO A 71 -3.82 -19.96 13.95
N GLU A 72 -2.52 -19.66 13.93
CA GLU A 72 -1.68 -19.80 12.74
C GLU A 72 -1.54 -21.28 12.39
N THR A 73 -2.53 -21.81 11.68
CA THR A 73 -2.45 -23.15 11.11
C THR A 73 -1.94 -23.03 9.69
N ALA A 74 -0.90 -23.81 9.35
CA ALA A 74 -0.30 -23.85 8.02
C ALA A 74 -1.27 -24.28 6.90
N ALA A 75 -2.47 -24.74 7.28
CA ALA A 75 -3.63 -25.05 6.46
C ALA A 75 -4.85 -24.70 7.32
N SER A 76 -5.84 -23.92 6.92
CA SER A 76 -6.41 -23.71 5.60
C SER A 76 -6.93 -22.28 5.55
N ILE A 77 -6.59 -21.55 4.49
CA ILE A 77 -7.46 -20.43 4.10
C ILE A 77 -8.85 -21.06 3.94
N ASP A 78 -9.84 -20.55 4.66
CA ASP A 78 -11.23 -21.01 4.50
C ASP A 78 -11.61 -20.80 3.03
N GLU A 79 -11.77 -21.89 2.29
CA GLU A 79 -12.01 -21.86 0.84
C GLU A 79 -13.30 -21.10 0.51
N THR A 80 -14.30 -21.14 1.40
CA THR A 80 -15.56 -20.41 1.23
C THR A 80 -15.32 -18.91 1.33
N ILE A 81 -14.55 -18.49 2.33
CA ILE A 81 -14.18 -17.08 2.52
C ILE A 81 -13.31 -16.61 1.34
N ALA A 82 -12.31 -17.41 0.94
CA ALA A 82 -11.44 -17.08 -0.19
C ALA A 82 -12.21 -16.95 -1.50
N ALA A 83 -13.15 -17.86 -1.78
CA ALA A 83 -14.01 -17.79 -2.95
C ALA A 83 -14.87 -16.51 -2.93
N ALA A 84 -15.46 -16.15 -1.79
CA ALA A 84 -16.25 -14.93 -1.67
C ALA A 84 -15.43 -13.66 -1.94
N PHE A 85 -14.22 -13.55 -1.37
CA PHE A 85 -13.32 -12.42 -1.63
C PHE A 85 -12.83 -12.40 -3.09
N TYR A 86 -12.56 -13.57 -3.66
CA TYR A 86 -12.16 -13.72 -5.06
C TYR A 86 -13.24 -13.25 -6.03
N ASP A 87 -14.48 -13.72 -5.82
CA ASP A 87 -15.62 -13.37 -6.67
C ASP A 87 -15.91 -11.87 -6.60
N GLU A 88 -15.83 -11.28 -5.40
CA GLU A 88 -16.00 -9.84 -5.21
C GLU A 88 -14.88 -9.03 -5.87
N ALA A 89 -13.63 -9.47 -5.78
CA ALA A 89 -12.50 -8.85 -6.47
C ALA A 89 -12.68 -8.90 -8.00
N LYS A 90 -13.09 -10.05 -8.56
CA LYS A 90 -13.38 -10.18 -9.99
C LYS A 90 -14.56 -9.33 -10.44
N ARG A 91 -15.63 -9.28 -9.65
CA ARG A 91 -16.81 -8.47 -9.96
C ARG A 91 -16.44 -6.99 -10.06
N LYS A 92 -15.75 -6.45 -9.04
CA LYS A 92 -15.34 -5.03 -9.01
C LYS A 92 -14.29 -4.68 -10.07
N ALA A 93 -13.34 -5.56 -10.35
CA ALA A 93 -12.38 -5.35 -11.44
C ALA A 93 -13.08 -5.25 -12.81
N ARG A 94 -14.06 -6.13 -13.07
CA ARG A 94 -14.84 -6.14 -14.30
C ARG A 94 -15.72 -4.92 -14.45
N GLU A 95 -16.45 -4.56 -13.40
CA GLU A 95 -17.26 -3.34 -13.38
C GLU A 95 -16.42 -2.09 -13.65
N LEU A 96 -15.21 -2.01 -13.07
CA LEU A 96 -14.28 -0.93 -13.36
C LEU A 96 -13.84 -0.97 -14.84
N ARG A 97 -13.51 -2.14 -15.40
CA ARG A 97 -13.09 -2.26 -16.80
C ARG A 97 -14.17 -1.78 -17.76
N GLU A 98 -15.40 -2.23 -17.58
CA GLU A 98 -16.53 -1.83 -18.42
C GLU A 98 -16.80 -0.31 -18.33
N ARG A 99 -16.59 0.30 -17.16
CA ARG A 99 -16.69 1.76 -16.99
C ARG A 99 -15.57 2.48 -17.74
N LEU A 100 -14.33 2.00 -17.62
CA LEU A 100 -13.16 2.59 -18.30
C LEU A 100 -13.26 2.49 -19.83
N GLU A 101 -13.79 1.38 -20.34
CA GLU A 101 -14.04 1.17 -21.78
C GLU A 101 -15.08 2.17 -22.31
N ARG A 102 -16.18 2.39 -21.57
CA ARG A 102 -17.22 3.36 -21.92
C ARG A 102 -16.75 4.81 -21.82
N ALA A 103 -15.88 5.12 -20.88
CA ALA A 103 -15.40 6.47 -20.60
C ALA A 103 -14.19 6.90 -21.48
N GLN A 104 -13.72 6.04 -22.40
CA GLN A 104 -12.48 6.28 -23.16
C GLN A 104 -11.29 6.65 -22.26
N ALA A 105 -11.18 5.98 -21.11
CA ALA A 105 -10.15 6.26 -20.13
C ALA A 105 -8.72 6.02 -20.66
N ASP A 106 -7.73 6.43 -19.89
CA ASP A 106 -6.31 6.26 -20.21
C ASP A 106 -5.96 4.80 -20.57
N LYS A 107 -5.24 4.62 -21.68
CA LYS A 107 -4.88 3.30 -22.22
C LYS A 107 -3.98 2.50 -21.29
N ARG A 108 -3.10 3.15 -20.54
CA ARG A 108 -2.23 2.49 -19.56
C ARG A 108 -3.07 1.97 -18.39
N LEU A 109 -4.03 2.74 -17.89
CA LEU A 109 -4.94 2.27 -16.85
C LEU A 109 -5.76 1.04 -17.31
N GLN A 110 -6.30 1.10 -18.54
CA GLN A 110 -7.00 -0.05 -19.13
C GLN A 110 -6.09 -1.28 -19.25
N ALA A 111 -4.84 -1.11 -19.69
CA ALA A 111 -3.87 -2.20 -19.79
C ALA A 111 -3.50 -2.78 -18.42
N ASN A 112 -3.30 -1.94 -17.41
CA ASN A 112 -3.02 -2.37 -16.04
C ASN A 112 -4.18 -3.20 -15.46
N LEU A 113 -5.42 -2.78 -15.70
CA LEU A 113 -6.60 -3.49 -15.23
C LEU A 113 -6.80 -4.82 -15.97
N ALA A 114 -6.62 -4.84 -17.30
CA ALA A 114 -6.69 -6.09 -18.07
C ALA A 114 -5.63 -7.11 -17.60
N LEU A 115 -4.42 -6.64 -17.29
CA LEU A 115 -3.37 -7.49 -16.71
C LEU A 115 -3.73 -7.99 -15.31
N LEU A 116 -4.36 -7.16 -14.48
CA LEU A 116 -4.86 -7.55 -13.16
C LEU A 116 -5.94 -8.64 -13.27
N GLU A 117 -6.93 -8.47 -14.16
CA GLU A 117 -7.96 -9.48 -14.41
C GLU A 117 -7.37 -10.80 -14.91
N ALA A 118 -6.41 -10.74 -15.84
CA ALA A 118 -5.72 -11.93 -16.32
C ALA A 118 -4.99 -12.68 -15.20
N ARG A 119 -4.41 -11.97 -14.23
CA ARG A 119 -3.72 -12.55 -13.06
C ARG A 119 -4.65 -13.05 -11.96
N LEU A 120 -5.89 -12.55 -11.90
CA LEU A 120 -6.96 -13.16 -11.10
C LEU A 120 -7.44 -14.49 -11.73
N GLY A 121 -7.22 -14.71 -13.02
CA GLY A 121 -7.54 -15.97 -13.68
C GLY A 121 -9.05 -16.23 -13.79
N ALA A 122 -9.39 -17.44 -14.26
CA ALA A 122 -10.78 -17.84 -14.45
C ALA A 122 -11.41 -18.35 -13.15
N ALA A 123 -10.65 -19.15 -12.40
CA ALA A 123 -11.02 -19.71 -11.11
C ALA A 123 -10.01 -19.34 -10.00
N LEU A 124 -10.42 -19.52 -8.74
CA LEU A 124 -9.57 -19.28 -7.56
C LEU A 124 -8.24 -20.06 -7.62
N ALA A 125 -8.27 -21.29 -8.14
CA ALA A 125 -7.10 -22.14 -8.28
C ALA A 125 -6.05 -21.61 -9.27
N ASP A 126 -6.44 -20.70 -10.18
CA ASP A 126 -5.55 -20.12 -11.19
C ASP A 126 -4.75 -18.92 -10.67
N VAL A 127 -5.07 -18.43 -9.46
CA VAL A 127 -4.51 -17.19 -8.93
C VAL A 127 -3.03 -17.37 -8.59
N SER A 128 -2.18 -16.66 -9.33
CA SER A 128 -0.77 -16.52 -8.98
C SER A 128 -0.55 -15.25 -8.14
N VAL A 129 -0.67 -15.39 -6.83
CA VAL A 129 -0.58 -14.28 -5.85
C VAL A 129 0.71 -13.45 -6.02
N GLY A 130 1.84 -14.10 -6.34
CA GLY A 130 3.12 -13.42 -6.57
C GLY A 130 3.10 -12.45 -7.77
N HIS A 131 2.25 -12.69 -8.77
CA HIS A 131 2.05 -11.77 -9.88
C HIS A 131 0.93 -10.75 -9.61
N LEU A 132 -0.06 -11.13 -8.82
CA LEU A 132 -1.19 -10.27 -8.50
C LEU A 132 -0.77 -9.03 -7.69
N LEU A 133 0.18 -9.18 -6.76
CA LEU A 133 0.68 -8.07 -5.95
C LEU A 133 1.26 -6.90 -6.75
N PRO A 134 2.21 -7.10 -7.69
CA PRO A 134 2.68 -6.03 -8.56
C PRO A 134 1.56 -5.33 -9.36
N SER A 135 0.55 -6.09 -9.82
CA SER A 135 -0.61 -5.50 -10.51
C SER A 135 -1.45 -4.62 -9.59
N LEU A 136 -1.69 -5.08 -8.37
CA LEU A 136 -2.40 -4.30 -7.35
C LEU A 136 -1.64 -2.99 -7.08
N TYR A 137 -0.32 -3.03 -6.91
CA TYR A 137 0.48 -1.81 -6.67
C TYR A 137 0.41 -0.81 -7.82
N SER A 138 0.38 -1.28 -9.08
CA SER A 138 0.15 -0.40 -10.23
C SER A 138 -1.22 0.27 -10.18
N LEU A 139 -2.28 -0.50 -9.94
CA LEU A 139 -3.64 0.04 -9.85
C LEU A 139 -3.78 1.05 -8.71
N GLU A 140 -3.12 0.80 -7.58
CA GLU A 140 -3.13 1.72 -6.44
C GLU A 140 -2.33 2.99 -6.68
N ARG A 141 -1.24 2.89 -7.41
CA ARG A 141 -0.51 4.07 -7.86
C ARG A 141 -1.39 4.93 -8.77
N ASP A 142 -2.10 4.32 -9.71
CA ASP A 142 -3.02 5.02 -10.60
C ASP A 142 -4.15 5.68 -9.78
N PHE A 143 -4.74 4.96 -8.82
CA PHE A 143 -5.69 5.52 -7.86
C PHE A 143 -5.11 6.73 -7.10
N ASN A 144 -3.90 6.64 -6.55
CA ASN A 144 -3.29 7.73 -5.78
C ASN A 144 -3.04 8.97 -6.64
N VAL A 145 -2.59 8.77 -7.89
CA VAL A 145 -2.40 9.88 -8.84
C VAL A 145 -3.74 10.54 -9.15
N TYR A 146 -4.78 9.75 -9.41
CA TYR A 146 -6.10 10.27 -9.78
C TYR A 146 -6.79 10.91 -8.57
N ASN A 147 -6.51 10.43 -7.37
CA ASN A 147 -7.04 10.97 -6.13
C ASN A 147 -6.26 12.17 -5.58
N SER A 148 -5.20 12.62 -6.28
CA SER A 148 -4.48 13.85 -5.94
C SER A 148 -5.35 15.09 -6.17
N GLN A 149 -4.94 16.23 -5.62
CA GLN A 149 -5.65 17.50 -5.80
C GLN A 149 -5.80 17.87 -7.28
N ASP A 150 -4.78 17.60 -8.10
CA ASP A 150 -4.84 17.86 -9.54
C ASP A 150 -5.62 16.78 -10.28
N GLY A 151 -5.42 15.49 -9.95
CA GLY A 151 -6.15 14.39 -10.55
C GLY A 151 -7.67 14.51 -10.39
N ARG A 152 -8.14 15.03 -9.25
CA ARG A 152 -9.58 15.28 -9.01
C ARG A 152 -10.18 16.41 -9.84
N LYS A 153 -9.37 17.32 -10.38
CA LYS A 153 -9.84 18.35 -11.32
C LYS A 153 -10.11 17.75 -12.69
N GLU A 154 -9.42 16.66 -13.03
CA GLU A 154 -9.46 16.02 -14.35
C GLU A 154 -10.35 14.77 -14.40
N HIS A 155 -10.54 14.11 -13.26
CA HIS A 155 -11.26 12.84 -13.17
C HIS A 155 -12.50 12.93 -12.28
N SER A 156 -13.55 12.20 -12.65
CA SER A 156 -14.77 12.16 -11.84
C SER A 156 -14.52 11.45 -10.50
N LEU A 157 -15.15 11.95 -9.45
CA LEU A 157 -15.10 11.32 -8.12
C LEU A 157 -15.61 9.88 -8.16
N GLU A 158 -16.57 9.57 -9.03
CA GLU A 158 -17.08 8.21 -9.22
C GLU A 158 -16.02 7.26 -9.77
N LEU A 159 -15.21 7.69 -10.75
CA LEU A 159 -14.11 6.90 -11.29
C LEU A 159 -13.05 6.62 -10.21
N ILE A 160 -12.65 7.65 -9.47
CA ILE A 160 -11.68 7.54 -8.38
C ILE A 160 -12.21 6.55 -7.32
N ALA A 161 -13.49 6.65 -6.99
CA ALA A 161 -14.13 5.77 -6.03
C ALA A 161 -14.17 4.31 -6.54
N ALA A 162 -14.47 4.07 -7.82
CA ALA A 162 -14.45 2.75 -8.43
C ALA A 162 -13.04 2.13 -8.48
N LEU A 163 -12.00 2.94 -8.75
CA LEU A 163 -10.59 2.53 -8.65
C LEU A 163 -10.23 2.09 -7.23
N GLY A 164 -10.66 2.88 -6.24
CA GLY A 164 -10.48 2.58 -4.83
C GLY A 164 -11.14 1.26 -4.43
N ASP A 165 -12.39 1.03 -4.87
CA ASP A 165 -13.15 -0.18 -4.57
C ASP A 165 -12.50 -1.43 -5.17
N ALA A 166 -12.10 -1.39 -6.44
CA ALA A 166 -11.47 -2.52 -7.11
C ALA A 166 -10.12 -2.86 -6.47
N ALA A 167 -9.28 -1.85 -6.24
CA ALA A 167 -8.00 -2.05 -5.54
C ALA A 167 -8.21 -2.56 -4.10
N GLY A 168 -9.23 -2.06 -3.38
CA GLY A 168 -9.60 -2.51 -2.05
C GLY A 168 -9.99 -4.00 -2.03
N ALA A 169 -10.89 -4.40 -2.92
CA ALA A 169 -11.35 -5.80 -2.99
C ALA A 169 -10.21 -6.77 -3.35
N VAL A 170 -9.35 -6.41 -4.32
CA VAL A 170 -8.17 -7.22 -4.66
C VAL A 170 -7.20 -7.28 -3.49
N ARG A 171 -6.96 -6.16 -2.79
CA ARG A 171 -6.15 -6.14 -1.57
C ARG A 171 -6.71 -7.07 -0.51
N ASP A 172 -8.01 -7.02 -0.25
CA ASP A 172 -8.68 -7.86 0.75
C ASP A 172 -8.48 -9.34 0.43
N PHE A 173 -8.66 -9.72 -0.84
CA PHE A 173 -8.40 -11.07 -1.31
C PHE A 173 -6.94 -11.50 -1.11
N VAL A 174 -5.95 -10.71 -1.55
CA VAL A 174 -4.53 -11.11 -1.39
C VAL A 174 -4.07 -11.14 0.07
N SER A 175 -4.77 -10.45 0.97
CA SER A 175 -4.45 -10.45 2.42
C SER A 175 -4.72 -11.80 3.09
N LEU A 176 -5.52 -12.66 2.45
CA LEU A 176 -5.81 -14.00 2.94
C LEU A 176 -4.57 -14.91 2.89
N PHE A 177 -3.56 -14.56 2.08
CA PHE A 177 -2.37 -15.37 1.89
C PHE A 177 -1.25 -14.95 2.85
N PRO A 178 -0.77 -15.83 3.75
CA PRO A 178 0.22 -15.46 4.78
C PRO A 178 1.51 -14.83 4.23
N LYS A 179 2.04 -15.36 3.12
CA LYS A 179 3.24 -14.83 2.48
C LYS A 179 3.07 -13.38 1.99
N VAL A 180 1.86 -13.00 1.57
CA VAL A 180 1.56 -11.61 1.18
C VAL A 180 1.67 -10.70 2.38
N ARG A 181 1.15 -11.12 3.55
CA ARG A 181 1.21 -10.33 4.77
C ARG A 181 2.65 -10.05 5.19
N LEU A 182 3.55 -11.03 5.06
CA LEU A 182 4.97 -10.83 5.31
C LEU A 182 5.60 -9.81 4.36
N ILE A 183 5.28 -9.88 3.05
CA ILE A 183 5.76 -8.91 2.06
C ILE A 183 5.21 -7.51 2.36
N GLU A 184 3.91 -7.40 2.71
CA GLU A 184 3.29 -6.13 3.10
C GLU A 184 3.93 -5.57 4.38
N ALA A 185 4.25 -6.41 5.35
CA ALA A 185 4.91 -6.02 6.60
C ALA A 185 6.30 -5.44 6.35
N GLU A 186 7.12 -6.11 5.53
CA GLU A 186 8.46 -5.62 5.19
C GLU A 186 8.39 -4.32 4.36
N ALA A 187 7.47 -4.23 3.40
CA ALA A 187 7.28 -3.03 2.61
C ALA A 187 6.83 -1.84 3.48
N LEU A 188 5.99 -2.09 4.49
CA LEU A 188 5.56 -1.08 5.45
C LEU A 188 6.69 -0.70 6.42
N ALA A 189 7.46 -1.68 6.91
CA ALA A 189 8.61 -1.43 7.77
C ALA A 189 9.60 -0.48 7.08
N LEU A 190 9.93 -0.71 5.80
CA LEU A 190 10.80 0.18 5.02
C LEU A 190 10.27 1.63 4.94
N ARG A 191 8.95 1.83 4.85
CA ARG A 191 8.35 3.17 4.85
C ARG A 191 8.45 3.83 6.23
N ILE A 192 8.19 3.06 7.28
CA ILE A 192 8.28 3.53 8.67
C ILE A 192 9.72 3.93 9.01
N VAL A 193 10.73 3.18 8.54
CA VAL A 193 12.15 3.54 8.70
C VAL A 193 12.46 4.88 8.01
N GLN A 194 11.85 5.14 6.85
CA GLN A 194 12.05 6.39 6.09
C GLN A 194 11.38 7.61 6.74
N GLN A 195 10.46 7.41 7.67
CA GLN A 195 9.67 8.45 8.33
C GLN A 195 9.64 8.21 9.85
N PRO A 196 10.76 8.49 10.57
CA PRO A 196 10.89 8.18 11.99
C PRO A 196 9.81 8.81 12.88
N GLU A 197 9.28 9.97 12.50
CA GLU A 197 8.18 10.65 13.17
C GLU A 197 6.91 9.79 13.26
N LEU A 198 6.68 8.93 12.26
CA LEU A 198 5.52 8.04 12.27
C LEU A 198 5.63 6.93 13.31
N GLN A 199 6.84 6.60 13.79
CA GLN A 199 7.01 5.46 14.69
C GLN A 199 6.28 5.68 16.02
N GLU A 200 6.40 6.88 16.57
CA GLU A 200 5.72 7.23 17.83
C GLU A 200 4.22 7.38 17.64
N ASP A 201 3.80 8.00 16.53
CA ASP A 201 2.37 8.12 16.18
C ASP A 201 1.72 6.75 16.04
N ILE A 202 2.33 5.82 15.29
CA ILE A 202 1.85 4.44 15.13
C ILE A 202 1.81 3.73 16.48
N ALA A 203 2.86 3.86 17.29
CA ALA A 203 2.91 3.20 18.59
C ALA A 203 1.79 3.71 19.51
N GLU A 204 1.64 5.03 19.65
CA GLU A 204 0.61 5.63 20.50
C GLU A 204 -0.80 5.23 20.06
N GLN A 205 -1.04 5.30 18.76
CA GLN A 205 -2.30 4.94 18.16
C GLN A 205 -2.61 3.45 18.36
N GLY A 206 -1.63 2.58 18.12
CA GLY A 206 -1.76 1.16 18.40
C GLY A 206 -2.17 0.91 19.85
N ARG A 207 -1.49 1.52 20.83
CA ARG A 207 -1.83 1.39 22.25
C ARG A 207 -3.28 1.78 22.54
N ARG A 208 -3.76 2.89 22.00
CA ARG A 208 -5.15 3.34 22.17
C ARG A 208 -6.14 2.32 21.61
N ALA A 209 -5.90 1.77 20.41
CA ALA A 209 -6.77 0.76 19.83
C ALA A 209 -6.75 -0.56 20.61
N ILE A 210 -5.60 -0.97 21.14
CA ILE A 210 -5.45 -2.19 21.94
C ILE A 210 -6.17 -2.06 23.29
N ALA A 211 -6.05 -0.90 23.94
CA ALA A 211 -6.81 -0.60 25.16
C ALA A 211 -8.32 -0.69 24.91
N ALA A 212 -8.80 -0.04 23.84
CA ALA A 212 -10.19 -0.12 23.43
C ALA A 212 -10.65 -1.57 23.19
N ALA A 213 -9.85 -2.36 22.44
CA ALA A 213 -10.11 -3.76 22.15
C ALA A 213 -10.21 -4.60 23.42
N SER A 214 -9.33 -4.37 24.38
CA SER A 214 -9.28 -5.09 25.65
C SER A 214 -10.49 -4.81 26.56
N GLU A 215 -11.08 -3.61 26.47
CA GLU A 215 -12.29 -3.23 27.22
C GLU A 215 -13.58 -3.76 26.58
N SER A 216 -13.53 -4.25 25.33
CA SER A 216 -14.73 -4.60 24.58
C SER A 216 -15.29 -5.97 24.94
N PRO A 217 -16.61 -6.10 25.19
CA PRO A 217 -17.25 -7.40 25.46
C PRO A 217 -17.30 -8.32 24.23
N HIS A 218 -17.08 -7.76 23.03
CA HIS A 218 -17.07 -8.48 21.75
C HIS A 218 -15.70 -9.03 21.37
N VAL A 219 -14.70 -8.87 22.23
CA VAL A 219 -13.34 -9.34 21.99
C VAL A 219 -13.05 -10.44 23.01
N THR A 220 -12.55 -11.57 22.52
CA THR A 220 -12.13 -12.65 23.41
C THR A 220 -10.81 -12.29 24.10
N PRO A 221 -10.51 -12.88 25.28
CA PRO A 221 -9.21 -12.71 25.92
C PRO A 221 -8.03 -13.12 25.02
N ALA A 222 -8.20 -14.13 24.16
CA ALA A 222 -7.18 -14.56 23.21
C ALA A 222 -6.88 -13.49 22.16
N ALA A 223 -7.89 -12.87 21.57
CA ALA A 223 -7.72 -11.76 20.63
C ALA A 223 -7.06 -10.53 21.29
N ALA A 224 -7.47 -10.17 22.51
CA ALA A 224 -6.87 -9.08 23.25
C ALA A 224 -5.40 -9.37 23.59
N SER A 225 -5.08 -10.59 24.05
CA SER A 225 -3.69 -11.00 24.33
C SER A 225 -2.81 -10.92 23.08
N ALA A 226 -3.29 -11.42 21.93
CA ALA A 226 -2.51 -11.39 20.71
C ALA A 226 -2.12 -9.96 20.29
N LEU A 227 -3.05 -9.02 20.40
CA LEU A 227 -2.78 -7.60 20.16
C LEU A 227 -1.76 -7.01 21.14
N GLN A 228 -1.89 -7.35 22.44
CA GLN A 228 -0.94 -6.91 23.47
C GLN A 228 0.46 -7.51 23.28
N ASP A 229 0.56 -8.76 22.81
CA ASP A 229 1.84 -9.41 22.57
C ASP A 229 2.60 -8.75 21.41
N THR A 230 1.89 -8.32 20.36
CA THR A 230 2.47 -7.51 19.29
C THR A 230 2.95 -6.14 19.80
N GLU A 231 2.19 -5.47 20.67
CA GLU A 231 2.59 -4.21 21.32
C GLU A 231 3.84 -4.36 22.22
N LYS A 232 3.90 -5.44 23.01
CA LYS A 232 5.08 -5.76 23.81
C LYS A 232 6.30 -5.95 22.92
N SER A 233 6.13 -6.61 21.78
CA SER A 233 7.21 -6.81 20.80
C SER A 233 7.73 -5.47 20.26
N VAL A 234 6.85 -4.50 19.99
CA VAL A 234 7.25 -3.12 19.64
C VAL A 234 8.06 -2.45 20.76
N THR A 235 7.69 -2.68 22.02
CA THR A 235 8.34 -2.06 23.19
C THR A 235 9.71 -2.66 23.49
N ILE A 236 9.91 -3.94 23.19
CA ILE A 236 11.16 -4.68 23.47
C ILE A 236 12.18 -4.54 22.33
N ALA A 237 11.75 -4.13 21.13
CA ALA A 237 12.60 -3.93 19.96
C ALA A 237 13.81 -3.03 20.28
N ARG A 238 15.01 -3.49 19.92
CA ARG A 238 16.28 -2.89 20.37
C ARG A 238 16.77 -1.78 19.47
N ASP A 239 16.52 -1.90 18.17
CA ASP A 239 16.94 -0.93 17.16
C ASP A 239 15.76 -0.41 16.32
N ALA A 240 16.02 0.64 15.54
CA ALA A 240 14.99 1.33 14.77
C ALA A 240 14.41 0.47 13.64
N ASP A 241 15.19 -0.44 13.05
CA ASP A 241 14.74 -1.30 11.95
C ASP A 241 13.85 -2.43 12.50
N GLU A 242 14.27 -3.05 13.61
CA GLU A 242 13.47 -4.01 14.36
C GLU A 242 12.17 -3.35 14.84
N ARG A 243 12.24 -2.15 15.42
CA ARG A 243 11.05 -1.41 15.87
C ARG A 243 10.10 -1.11 14.71
N ALA A 244 10.61 -0.67 13.56
CA ALA A 244 9.80 -0.44 12.38
C ALA A 244 9.13 -1.72 11.85
N ARG A 245 9.82 -2.87 11.92
CA ARG A 245 9.24 -4.18 11.60
C ARG A 245 8.15 -4.57 12.59
N GLN A 246 8.37 -4.42 13.89
CA GLN A 246 7.33 -4.72 14.89
C GLN A 246 6.11 -3.79 14.75
N LEU A 247 6.33 -2.51 14.45
CA LEU A 247 5.26 -1.57 14.16
C LEU A 247 4.48 -1.95 12.90
N SER A 248 5.15 -2.48 11.88
CA SER A 248 4.45 -2.93 10.67
C SER A 248 3.55 -4.14 10.95
N TYR A 249 3.99 -5.08 11.80
CA TYR A 249 3.14 -6.17 12.28
C TYR A 249 1.96 -5.64 13.09
N LEU A 250 2.19 -4.71 14.02
CA LEU A 250 1.11 -4.08 14.80
C LEU A 250 0.04 -3.44 13.89
N VAL A 251 0.45 -2.70 12.86
CA VAL A 251 -0.47 -2.07 11.91
C VAL A 251 -1.29 -3.12 11.14
N LEU A 252 -0.67 -4.23 10.74
CA LEU A 252 -1.36 -5.31 10.05
C LEU A 252 -2.32 -6.06 10.97
N ASP A 253 -1.95 -6.28 12.24
CA ASP A 253 -2.80 -6.91 13.24
C ASP A 253 -4.04 -6.06 13.52
N LEU A 254 -3.85 -4.74 13.73
CA LEU A 254 -4.96 -3.80 13.92
C LEU A 254 -5.89 -3.76 12.71
N ARG A 255 -5.34 -3.81 11.49
CA ARG A 255 -6.13 -3.89 10.25
C ARG A 255 -6.92 -5.20 10.18
N ASN A 256 -6.31 -6.34 10.48
CA ASN A 256 -6.99 -7.63 10.48
C ASN A 256 -8.09 -7.69 11.54
N PHE A 257 -7.81 -7.16 12.72
CA PHE A 257 -8.77 -7.03 13.82
C PHE A 257 -9.95 -6.14 13.43
N ALA A 258 -9.70 -4.97 12.84
CA ALA A 258 -10.75 -4.05 12.38
C ALA A 258 -11.65 -4.70 11.31
N ARG A 259 -11.08 -5.54 10.43
CA ARG A 259 -11.85 -6.33 9.45
C ARG A 259 -12.79 -7.33 10.10
N ALA A 260 -12.29 -8.09 11.09
CA ALA A 260 -13.13 -9.02 11.85
C ALA A 260 -14.25 -8.26 12.59
N GLY A 261 -13.94 -7.09 13.16
CA GLY A 261 -14.93 -6.21 13.80
C GLY A 261 -15.99 -5.71 12.83
N LEU A 262 -15.61 -5.29 11.62
CA LEU A 262 -16.58 -4.92 10.59
C LEU A 262 -17.44 -6.12 10.23
N ALA A 263 -16.85 -7.27 9.93
CA ALA A 263 -17.62 -8.47 9.57
C ALA A 263 -18.61 -8.89 10.67
N LEU A 264 -18.25 -8.70 11.95
CA LEU A 264 -19.16 -8.94 13.09
C LEU A 264 -20.35 -7.97 13.05
N VAL A 265 -20.08 -6.68 12.86
CA VAL A 265 -21.12 -5.66 12.70
C VAL A 265 -22.05 -5.97 11.52
N LEU A 266 -21.49 -6.37 10.37
CA LEU A 266 -22.25 -6.76 9.19
C LEU A 266 -23.16 -7.97 9.46
N LYS A 267 -22.63 -8.98 10.16
CA LYS A 267 -23.37 -10.18 10.55
C LYS A 267 -24.55 -9.84 11.46
N GLU A 268 -24.33 -9.00 12.47
CA GLU A 268 -25.38 -8.58 13.40
C GLU A 268 -26.43 -7.69 12.75
N ALA A 269 -26.05 -6.86 11.79
CA ALA A 269 -26.96 -6.02 11.03
C ALA A 269 -27.84 -6.80 10.03
N GLY A 270 -27.68 -8.13 9.92
CA GLY A 270 -28.41 -8.95 8.95
C GLY A 270 -27.88 -8.84 7.52
N GLY A 271 -26.63 -8.39 7.36
CA GLY A 271 -26.01 -8.05 6.08
C GLY A 271 -26.26 -6.59 5.67
N LEU A 272 -25.29 -5.95 5.02
CA LEU A 272 -25.51 -4.64 4.38
C LEU A 272 -26.14 -4.87 3.00
N ALA A 273 -27.47 -4.82 2.94
CA ALA A 273 -28.17 -4.61 1.67
C ALA A 273 -28.37 -3.09 1.45
N GLY A 274 -28.02 -2.60 0.25
CA GLY A 274 -28.45 -1.28 -0.25
C GLY A 274 -27.66 -0.05 0.23
N ASP A 275 -28.39 1.07 0.41
CA ASP A 275 -27.89 2.46 0.53
C ASP A 275 -27.04 2.76 1.79
N CYS A 276 -26.99 1.83 2.74
CA CYS A 276 -26.15 1.94 3.93
C CYS A 276 -24.66 2.12 3.58
N TRP A 277 -24.15 1.41 2.57
CA TRP A 277 -22.80 1.62 2.03
C TRP A 277 -22.61 2.98 1.40
N VAL A 278 -23.65 3.51 0.74
CA VAL A 278 -23.62 4.84 0.12
C VAL A 278 -23.55 5.92 1.20
N ASP A 279 -24.25 5.76 2.31
CA ASP A 279 -24.23 6.72 3.42
C ASP A 279 -22.95 6.67 4.26
N ILE A 280 -22.35 5.49 4.43
CA ILE A 280 -20.98 5.36 4.96
C ILE A 280 -20.01 6.07 4.01
N ARG A 281 -20.11 5.83 2.70
CA ARG A 281 -19.21 6.39 1.68
C ARG A 281 -19.33 7.91 1.55
N LYS A 282 -20.52 8.49 1.68
CA LYS A 282 -20.74 9.95 1.68
C LYS A 282 -20.09 10.66 2.86
N LYS A 283 -19.96 9.98 4.00
CA LYS A 283 -19.38 10.55 5.22
C LYS A 283 -17.86 10.41 5.26
N VAL A 284 -17.28 9.55 4.42
CA VAL A 284 -15.85 9.34 4.35
C VAL A 284 -15.22 10.39 3.41
N PRO A 285 -14.34 11.28 3.91
CA PRO A 285 -13.73 12.31 3.08
C PRO A 285 -12.91 11.69 1.92
N PRO A 286 -12.91 12.30 0.71
CA PRO A 286 -12.40 11.67 -0.51
C PRO A 286 -10.87 11.54 -0.61
N VAL A 287 -10.11 12.20 0.27
CA VAL A 287 -8.66 11.97 0.44
C VAL A 287 -8.55 10.55 1.01
N VAL A 288 -7.86 9.57 0.44
CA VAL A 288 -6.45 9.29 0.74
C VAL A 288 -5.97 7.96 0.07
N GLY A 289 -4.66 7.78 -0.14
CA GLY A 289 -3.97 6.56 -0.56
C GLY A 289 -3.84 5.37 0.44
N THR A 290 -3.00 4.42 0.05
CA THR A 290 -2.87 3.01 0.50
C THR A 290 -2.85 2.76 2.02
N LEU A 291 -2.10 3.57 2.79
CA LEU A 291 -1.98 3.39 4.25
C LEU A 291 -3.18 3.92 5.03
N THR A 292 -3.93 4.80 4.39
CA THR A 292 -5.10 5.45 4.96
C THR A 292 -6.38 4.73 4.55
N ARG A 293 -6.27 3.60 3.84
CA ARG A 293 -7.37 2.63 3.80
C ARG A 293 -7.58 1.99 5.16
N ILE A 294 -6.56 1.87 6.01
CA ILE A 294 -6.69 1.46 7.41
C ILE A 294 -7.55 2.50 8.15
N SER A 295 -7.27 3.78 7.91
CA SER A 295 -7.96 4.97 8.40
C SER A 295 -9.37 5.18 7.86
N LEU A 296 -9.61 4.88 6.59
CA LEU A 296 -10.94 4.92 5.96
C LEU A 296 -11.80 3.76 6.45
N PHE A 297 -11.20 2.58 6.68
CA PHE A 297 -11.90 1.47 7.33
C PHE A 297 -12.35 1.87 8.73
N ALA A 298 -11.49 2.59 9.44
CA ALA A 298 -11.70 3.10 10.77
C ALA A 298 -12.68 4.30 10.83
N PHE A 299 -12.67 5.18 9.82
CA PHE A 299 -13.64 6.26 9.63
C PHE A 299 -15.03 5.72 9.25
N GLY A 300 -15.06 4.73 8.34
CA GLY A 300 -16.27 4.00 7.98
C GLY A 300 -16.84 3.23 9.17
N LEU A 301 -15.98 2.61 9.98
CA LEU A 301 -16.34 2.05 11.29
C LEU A 301 -16.97 3.12 12.17
N SER A 302 -16.25 4.21 12.48
CA SER A 302 -16.74 5.29 13.35
C SER A 302 -18.12 5.84 12.95
N THR A 303 -18.41 5.93 11.65
CA THR A 303 -19.69 6.45 11.14
C THR A 303 -20.81 5.40 11.11
N LEU A 304 -20.51 4.12 10.85
CA LEU A 304 -21.43 2.98 11.08
C LEU A 304 -21.79 2.84 12.56
N VAL A 305 -20.82 3.15 13.40
CA VAL A 305 -20.85 2.96 14.84
C VAL A 305 -21.67 4.02 15.54
N ASP A 306 -21.70 5.24 15.00
CA ASP A 306 -22.69 6.26 15.41
C ASP A 306 -24.15 5.84 15.15
N GLN A 307 -24.39 4.81 14.33
CA GLN A 307 -25.74 4.30 14.00
C GLN A 307 -26.10 2.99 14.72
N LEU A 308 -25.19 2.40 15.50
CA LEU A 308 -25.39 1.11 16.19
C LEU A 308 -25.40 1.30 17.72
N ALA A 309 -26.03 0.38 18.46
CA ALA A 309 -26.36 0.53 19.88
C ALA A 309 -25.18 0.97 20.80
N PRO A 310 -25.45 1.81 21.84
CA PRO A 310 -24.45 2.65 22.54
C PRO A 310 -23.25 1.92 23.18
N ALA A 311 -23.38 0.66 23.59
CA ALA A 311 -22.29 -0.09 24.19
C ALA A 311 -21.21 -0.55 23.17
N LYS A 312 -21.58 -0.70 21.89
CA LYS A 312 -20.69 -1.11 20.80
C LYS A 312 -19.92 0.08 20.19
N ILE A 313 -20.29 1.30 20.62
CA ILE A 313 -19.83 2.58 20.06
C ILE A 313 -18.39 2.91 20.41
N LYS A 314 -17.96 2.59 21.64
CA LYS A 314 -16.67 3.04 22.18
C LYS A 314 -15.49 2.38 21.46
N LEU A 315 -15.49 1.05 21.37
CA LEU A 315 -14.41 0.27 20.72
C LEU A 315 -14.14 0.75 19.29
N LEU A 316 -15.19 0.81 18.48
CA LEU A 316 -15.03 1.07 17.06
C LEU A 316 -14.83 2.56 16.75
N LYS A 317 -15.21 3.47 17.66
CA LYS A 317 -14.80 4.89 17.59
C LYS A 317 -13.33 5.08 17.95
N GLU A 318 -12.83 4.37 18.95
CA GLU A 318 -11.43 4.50 19.37
C GLU A 318 -10.50 3.84 18.35
N VAL A 319 -10.77 2.60 17.93
CA VAL A 319 -10.05 1.95 16.80
C VAL A 319 -10.24 2.76 15.50
N GLY A 320 -11.45 3.32 15.34
CA GLY A 320 -11.85 4.20 14.24
C GLY A 320 -11.04 5.49 14.11
N GLY A 321 -10.89 6.20 15.23
CA GLY A 321 -10.16 7.45 15.35
C GLY A 321 -8.64 7.23 15.30
N VAL A 322 -8.16 6.18 15.97
CA VAL A 322 -6.77 5.74 15.91
C VAL A 322 -6.33 5.55 14.47
N ALA A 323 -7.00 4.66 13.73
CA ALA A 323 -6.55 4.42 12.37
C ALA A 323 -6.75 5.66 11.49
N ARG A 324 -7.78 6.50 11.72
CA ARG A 324 -7.96 7.80 11.06
C ARG A 324 -6.72 8.69 11.18
N ASP A 325 -6.28 8.91 12.42
CA ASP A 325 -5.16 9.79 12.74
C ASP A 325 -3.86 9.23 12.15
N LEU A 326 -3.72 7.90 12.07
CA LEU A 326 -2.56 7.21 11.50
C LEU A 326 -2.34 7.57 10.05
N GLY A 327 -3.40 7.45 9.25
CA GLY A 327 -3.27 7.68 7.82
C GLY A 327 -3.16 9.15 7.48
N LYS A 328 -3.63 10.05 8.36
CA LYS A 328 -3.39 11.48 8.23
C LYS A 328 -1.92 11.82 8.50
N ALA A 329 -1.33 11.30 9.58
CA ALA A 329 0.10 11.48 9.87
C ALA A 329 0.98 10.96 8.72
N ILE A 330 0.63 9.81 8.14
CA ILE A 330 1.33 9.21 6.99
C ILE A 330 1.19 10.06 5.71
N GLU A 331 0.03 10.67 5.47
CA GLU A 331 -0.16 11.61 4.36
C GLU A 331 0.67 12.87 4.53
N ASP A 332 0.59 13.49 5.71
CA ASP A 332 1.24 14.76 6.00
C ASP A 332 2.77 14.63 5.99
N GLY A 333 3.31 13.44 6.29
CA GLY A 333 4.73 13.09 6.21
C GLY A 333 5.24 12.68 4.82
N ALA A 334 4.37 12.48 3.81
CA ALA A 334 4.81 12.18 2.45
C ALA A 334 5.41 13.44 1.79
N PRO A 335 6.69 13.45 1.37
CA PRO A 335 7.30 14.68 0.88
C PRO A 335 6.65 15.12 -0.44
N ALA A 336 5.93 16.24 -0.40
CA ALA A 336 5.45 16.98 -1.57
C ALA A 336 6.60 17.58 -2.43
N LYS A 337 7.88 17.29 -2.11
CA LYS A 337 9.06 18.02 -2.60
C LYS A 337 9.91 17.27 -3.66
N LEU A 338 9.30 16.46 -4.52
CA LEU A 338 10.00 15.86 -5.67
C LEU A 338 9.65 16.48 -7.04
N SER A 339 8.80 17.51 -7.10
CA SER A 339 8.50 18.24 -8.36
C SER A 339 9.17 19.60 -8.50
N GLU A 340 9.73 20.18 -7.43
CA GLU A 340 10.49 21.44 -7.53
C GLU A 340 11.98 21.14 -7.68
N ARG A 341 12.37 20.82 -8.91
CA ARG A 341 13.76 20.96 -9.34
C ARG A 341 14.02 22.46 -9.49
N PRO A 342 14.86 23.11 -8.67
CA PRO A 342 15.16 24.51 -8.87
C PRO A 342 15.88 24.68 -10.21
N SER A 343 15.25 25.41 -11.12
CA SER A 343 15.89 25.94 -12.32
C SER A 343 17.13 26.72 -11.90
N ALA A 344 18.26 26.46 -12.56
CA ALA A 344 19.52 27.12 -12.31
C ALA A 344 19.36 28.65 -12.37
N PRO A 345 20.11 29.42 -11.55
CA PRO A 345 20.04 30.87 -11.57
C PRO A 345 20.54 31.40 -12.92
N GLU A 346 19.66 32.08 -13.65
CA GLU A 346 20.01 32.93 -14.78
C GLU A 346 20.97 34.02 -14.30
N LYS A 347 22.15 34.07 -14.91
CA LYS A 347 23.07 35.19 -14.81
C LYS A 347 22.41 36.41 -15.41
N SER A 348 22.04 37.38 -14.58
CA SER A 348 21.71 38.73 -15.02
C SER A 348 23.00 39.45 -15.39
N GLU A 349 23.32 39.47 -16.68
CA GLU A 349 24.27 40.42 -17.25
C GLU A 349 23.62 41.81 -17.23
N SER A 350 24.23 42.71 -16.46
CA SER A 350 24.00 44.14 -16.52
C SER A 350 24.76 44.69 -17.73
N GLU A 351 24.06 44.98 -18.83
CA GLU A 351 24.60 45.87 -19.86
C GLU A 351 23.65 47.02 -20.15
N SER A 352 24.27 48.19 -20.06
CA SER A 352 23.79 49.54 -20.27
C SER A 352 23.24 49.76 -21.68
N SER A 353 22.05 50.35 -21.77
CA SER A 353 21.60 51.01 -23.00
C SER A 353 22.46 52.25 -23.31
N PRO A 354 22.67 52.54 -24.60
CA PRO A 354 22.42 53.90 -25.09
C PRO A 354 21.64 53.84 -26.44
N PRO A 355 21.35 54.96 -27.13
CA PRO A 355 20.00 55.48 -27.27
C PRO A 355 19.40 55.29 -28.67
N ARG A 356 18.09 55.53 -28.74
CA ARG A 356 17.26 55.63 -29.96
C ARG A 356 17.90 56.48 -31.05
N GLU A 357 17.93 55.95 -32.27
CA GLU A 357 17.82 56.73 -33.50
C GLU A 357 16.74 56.15 -34.43
N SER A 358 15.94 57.08 -34.92
CA SER A 358 14.86 56.98 -35.90
C SER A 358 15.36 56.64 -37.30
N HIS A 359 14.58 55.88 -38.09
CA HIS A 359 14.26 56.07 -39.52
C HIS A 359 13.53 54.80 -40.02
N ARG A 360 12.25 54.87 -40.39
CA ARG A 360 11.66 55.31 -41.67
C ARG A 360 11.67 54.20 -42.75
N ALA A 361 10.45 53.79 -43.14
CA ALA A 361 10.03 53.25 -44.45
C ALA A 361 10.64 51.88 -44.84
N GLU A 362 10.03 50.99 -45.63
CA GLU A 362 8.87 50.99 -46.50
C GLU A 362 8.63 49.52 -46.95
N LYS A 363 7.41 49.19 -47.38
CA LYS A 363 7.08 48.25 -48.48
C LYS A 363 7.66 46.82 -48.40
N THR A 364 6.89 45.74 -48.38
CA THR A 364 6.00 45.30 -49.47
C THR A 364 5.29 44.01 -49.06
N ALA A 365 4.03 43.86 -49.47
CA ALA A 365 3.29 42.60 -49.52
C ALA A 365 3.48 41.94 -50.92
N PRO A 366 2.62 41.01 -51.39
CA PRO A 366 2.55 39.57 -51.12
C PRO A 366 2.59 38.72 -52.42
N HIS A 367 2.69 37.39 -52.32
CA HIS A 367 2.26 36.31 -53.27
C HIS A 367 3.14 35.06 -53.02
N ALA A 368 2.70 33.80 -53.11
CA ALA A 368 1.82 33.11 -54.05
C ALA A 368 1.17 31.89 -53.33
N LYS A 369 -0.14 31.63 -53.45
CA LYS A 369 -0.84 30.87 -54.50
C LYS A 369 -0.43 29.38 -54.66
N SER A 370 -1.48 28.55 -54.56
CA SER A 370 -1.84 27.45 -55.46
C SER A 370 -1.28 26.06 -55.18
N GLY A 371 -2.20 25.12 -54.88
CA GLY A 371 -1.92 23.69 -54.88
C GLY A 371 -3.16 22.81 -54.71
N ASN A 372 -4.21 23.03 -55.52
CA ASN A 372 -5.31 22.09 -55.73
C ASN A 372 -4.76 20.71 -56.14
N ARG A 373 -5.30 19.61 -55.57
CA ARG A 373 -5.46 18.31 -56.27
C ARG A 373 -6.38 17.35 -55.51
N THR A 374 -7.64 17.37 -55.88
CA THR A 374 -8.53 16.21 -55.87
C THR A 374 -8.31 15.41 -57.15
N PRO A 375 -8.43 14.07 -57.13
CA PRO A 375 -9.10 13.41 -58.23
C PRO A 375 -10.20 12.45 -57.77
N GLN A 376 -11.34 12.58 -58.43
CA GLN A 376 -12.40 11.58 -58.59
C GLN A 376 -11.92 10.35 -59.38
N ARG A 377 -12.77 9.30 -59.31
CA ARG A 377 -12.92 8.08 -60.13
C ARG A 377 -12.32 6.81 -59.49
N ARG A 378 -12.96 5.65 -59.56
CA ARG A 378 -14.07 5.17 -60.40
C ARG A 378 -14.70 3.93 -59.75
N LYS A 379 -15.98 3.73 -60.08
CA LYS A 379 -16.77 2.50 -59.94
C LYS A 379 -16.00 1.23 -60.32
N ARG A 380 -16.21 0.17 -59.56
CA ARG A 380 -16.78 -1.10 -60.03
C ARG A 380 -17.72 -1.63 -58.96
#